data_AF-A0A6G2VHH0-F1
#
_entry.id   AF-A0A6G2VHH0-F1
#
_cell.length_a   1.000
_cell.length_b   1.000
_cell.length_c   1.000
_cell.angle_alpha   90.00
_cell.angle_beta   90.00
_cell.angle_gamma   90.00
#
_symmetry.space_group_name_H-M   'P 1'
#
loop_
_entity.id
_entity.type
_entity.pdbx_description
1 polymer ?
#
loop_
_entity_poly.entity_id
_entity_poly.type
_entity_poly.pdbx_seq_one_letter_code
_entity_poly.pdbx_strand_id
1 'polypeptide(L)'
;MWHVELSSQGNEPVPLRVGVTASSYTIEPDEEGAPSDDRSWEGKWAIRGSKLYLDSPTSPDEAEIVHQVTASDIPATIGETLSLRLVWHIPGSTDDDVRIEYAKGTLHIVHIDGDGIRTECTCTRI
;
A
#
# COMPACT_ATOMS: atom_id res chain seq x y z
N MET A 1 -12.21 -3.78 7.95
CA MET A 1 -11.52 -4.27 6.74
C MET A 1 -11.41 -3.08 5.79
N TRP A 2 -10.65 -3.14 4.70
CA TRP A 2 -10.57 -2.03 3.74
C TRP A 2 -10.92 -2.49 2.34
N HIS A 3 -11.72 -1.70 1.64
CA HIS A 3 -11.91 -1.81 0.20
C HIS A 3 -10.97 -0.81 -0.49
N VAL A 4 -10.27 -1.23 -1.53
CA VAL A 4 -9.22 -0.45 -2.20
C VAL A 4 -9.47 -0.46 -3.70
N GLU A 5 -9.52 0.73 -4.29
CA GLU A 5 -9.53 0.92 -5.74
C GLU A 5 -8.15 1.40 -6.17
N LEU A 6 -7.48 0.61 -7.02
CA LEU A 6 -6.17 0.93 -7.57
C LEU A 6 -6.31 1.38 -9.01
N SER A 7 -5.78 2.57 -9.35
CA SER A 7 -5.74 3.06 -10.72
C SER A 7 -4.32 3.51 -11.08
N SER A 8 -3.87 3.12 -12.27
CA SER A 8 -2.60 3.57 -12.85
C SER A 8 -2.86 4.25 -14.19
N GLN A 9 -1.95 5.11 -14.62
CA GLN A 9 -2.09 5.84 -15.87
C GLN A 9 -2.39 4.90 -17.06
N GLY A 10 -3.62 4.98 -17.59
CA GLY A 10 -4.06 4.20 -18.76
C GLY A 10 -4.74 2.86 -18.47
N ASN A 11 -4.91 2.46 -17.21
CA ASN A 11 -5.56 1.21 -16.82
C ASN A 11 -6.90 1.44 -16.11
N GLU A 12 -7.81 0.46 -16.22
CA GLU A 12 -9.06 0.46 -15.46
C GLU A 12 -8.79 0.23 -13.96
N PRO A 13 -9.61 0.81 -13.07
CA PRO A 13 -9.48 0.60 -11.63
C PRO A 13 -9.69 -0.86 -11.25
N VAL A 14 -8.84 -1.38 -10.37
CA VAL A 14 -8.97 -2.76 -9.84
C VAL A 14 -9.43 -2.71 -8.39
N PRO A 15 -10.58 -3.34 -8.05
CA PRO A 15 -11.08 -3.41 -6.68
C PRO A 15 -10.43 -4.57 -5.89
N LEU A 16 -9.95 -4.26 -4.69
CA LEU A 16 -9.25 -5.17 -3.79
C LEU A 16 -9.79 -5.05 -2.36
N ARG A 17 -9.67 -6.12 -1.59
CA ARG A 17 -9.85 -6.16 -0.13
C ARG A 17 -8.52 -6.22 0.56
N VAL A 18 -8.36 -5.42 1.61
CA VAL A 18 -7.16 -5.41 2.44
C VAL A 18 -7.52 -5.69 3.89
N GLY A 19 -6.94 -6.78 4.42
CA GLY A 19 -6.93 -7.11 5.84
C GLY A 19 -5.69 -6.52 6.49
N VAL A 20 -5.83 -5.85 7.64
CA VAL A 20 -4.69 -5.28 8.37
C VAL A 20 -4.78 -5.67 9.84
N THR A 21 -3.68 -6.21 10.37
CA THR A 21 -3.47 -6.48 11.80
C THR A 21 -2.37 -5.58 12.36
N ALA A 22 -2.05 -5.72 13.64
CA ALA A 22 -0.97 -4.95 14.29
C ALA A 22 0.45 -5.26 13.75
N SER A 23 0.63 -6.32 12.96
CA SER A 23 1.95 -6.72 12.45
C SER A 23 1.95 -7.30 11.04
N SER A 24 0.79 -7.46 10.41
CA SER A 24 0.65 -8.05 9.08
C SER A 24 -0.49 -7.41 8.30
N TYR A 25 -0.49 -7.67 6.99
CA TYR A 25 -1.59 -7.34 6.10
C TYR A 25 -1.78 -8.44 5.06
N THR A 26 -2.99 -8.52 4.52
CA THR A 26 -3.35 -9.38 3.39
C THR A 26 -4.06 -8.55 2.32
N ILE A 27 -3.90 -8.92 1.06
CA ILE A 27 -4.57 -8.30 -0.10
C ILE A 27 -5.23 -9.42 -0.89
N GLU A 28 -6.52 -9.27 -1.19
CA GLU A 28 -7.34 -10.24 -1.90
C GLU A 28 -8.22 -9.51 -2.93
N PRO A 29 -8.64 -10.15 -4.03
CA PRO A 29 -9.65 -9.58 -4.94
C PRO A 29 -10.99 -9.33 -4.23
N ASP A 30 -11.73 -8.28 -4.59
CA ASP A 30 -13.03 -7.96 -3.99
C ASP A 30 -14.21 -8.77 -4.59
N GLU A 31 -14.08 -9.30 -5.81
CA GLU A 31 -15.14 -10.02 -6.51
C GLU A 31 -15.08 -11.56 -6.33
N GLU A 32 -16.22 -12.14 -5.96
CA GLU A 32 -16.43 -13.58 -5.87
C GLU A 32 -16.53 -14.18 -7.30
N GLY A 33 -15.43 -14.75 -7.80
CA GLY A 33 -15.33 -15.32 -9.15
C GLY A 33 -14.28 -14.68 -10.07
N ALA A 34 -13.51 -13.71 -9.57
CA ALA A 34 -12.26 -13.31 -10.22
C ALA A 34 -11.39 -14.56 -10.46
N PRO A 35 -10.67 -14.67 -11.60
CA PRO A 35 -9.91 -15.87 -11.94
C PRO A 35 -9.04 -16.28 -10.76
N SER A 36 -9.27 -17.52 -10.30
CA SER A 36 -8.72 -18.16 -9.12
C SER A 36 -7.23 -18.50 -9.25
N ASP A 37 -6.47 -17.68 -9.94
CA ASP A 37 -5.03 -17.69 -9.74
C ASP A 37 -4.84 -17.04 -8.37
N ASP A 38 -4.17 -17.75 -7.45
CA ASP A 38 -4.02 -17.51 -6.01
C ASP A 38 -3.46 -16.12 -5.64
N ARG A 39 -4.15 -15.04 -6.01
CA ARG A 39 -3.77 -13.63 -5.84
C ARG A 39 -4.02 -13.12 -4.42
N SER A 40 -3.92 -13.99 -3.41
CA SER A 40 -3.85 -13.54 -2.04
C SER A 40 -2.40 -13.20 -1.72
N TRP A 41 -2.13 -11.93 -1.50
CA TRP A 41 -0.80 -11.47 -1.10
C TRP A 41 -0.76 -11.23 0.39
N GLU A 42 0.31 -11.64 1.06
CA GLU A 42 0.56 -11.31 2.45
C GLU A 42 1.90 -10.59 2.63
N GLY A 43 1.96 -9.78 3.68
CA GLY A 43 3.18 -9.11 4.08
C GLY A 43 3.18 -8.74 5.56
N LYS A 44 4.33 -8.26 6.02
CA LYS A 44 4.57 -7.88 7.42
C LYS A 44 4.97 -6.42 7.49
N TRP A 45 4.65 -5.80 8.63
CA TRP A 45 5.04 -4.42 8.87
C TRP A 45 5.42 -4.18 10.32
N ALA A 46 6.26 -3.16 10.55
CA ALA A 46 6.64 -2.71 11.87
C ALA A 46 6.88 -1.19 11.90
N ILE A 47 6.40 -0.53 12.95
CA ILE A 47 6.75 0.88 13.24
C ILE A 47 7.84 0.93 14.29
N ARG A 48 8.94 1.63 14.02
CA ARG A 48 10.03 1.89 14.97
C ARG A 48 10.36 3.38 14.95
N GLY A 49 9.99 4.09 16.02
CA GLY A 49 10.05 5.55 16.03
C GLY A 49 9.09 6.13 15.01
N SER A 50 9.57 7.02 14.14
CA SER A 50 8.82 7.62 13.02
C SER A 50 8.99 6.88 11.69
N LYS A 51 9.52 5.65 11.71
CA LYS A 51 9.77 4.85 10.51
C LYS A 51 8.84 3.66 10.42
N LEU A 52 8.23 3.47 9.27
CA LEU A 52 7.49 2.27 8.89
C LEU A 52 8.39 1.39 8.04
N TYR A 53 8.56 0.15 8.48
CA TYR A 53 9.20 -0.92 7.71
C TYR A 53 8.12 -1.84 7.18
N LEU A 54 8.18 -2.13 5.89
CA LEU A 54 7.26 -3.01 5.19
C LEU A 54 8.06 -4.09 4.49
N ASP A 55 7.69 -5.34 4.70
CA ASP A 55 8.14 -6.43 3.84
C ASP A 55 7.15 -6.49 2.67
N SER A 56 7.63 -6.19 1.45
CA SER A 56 6.80 -6.14 0.24
C SER A 56 5.99 -7.44 0.11
N PRO A 57 4.75 -7.37 -0.41
CA PRO A 57 3.94 -8.56 -0.54
C PRO A 57 4.71 -9.61 -1.33
N THR A 58 4.72 -10.83 -0.82
CA THR A 58 5.26 -11.97 -1.54
C THR A 58 4.24 -12.31 -2.62
N SER A 59 4.51 -11.94 -3.88
CA SER A 59 3.67 -12.41 -4.99
C SER A 59 3.72 -13.94 -5.03
N PRO A 60 2.61 -14.65 -5.29
CA PRO A 60 2.62 -16.09 -5.48
C PRO A 60 3.68 -16.52 -6.52
N ASP A 61 3.86 -15.68 -7.53
CA ASP A 61 4.81 -15.89 -8.63
C ASP A 61 6.24 -15.42 -8.32
N GLU A 62 6.45 -14.66 -7.24
CA GLU A 62 7.75 -14.09 -6.83
C GLU A 62 8.07 -14.42 -5.37
N ALA A 63 7.77 -15.67 -4.96
CA ALA A 63 7.81 -16.07 -3.56
C ALA A 63 9.18 -15.91 -2.87
N GLU A 64 10.26 -15.83 -3.66
CA GLU A 64 11.64 -15.75 -3.17
C GLU A 64 12.15 -14.30 -3.00
N ILE A 65 11.41 -13.29 -3.48
CA ILE A 65 11.88 -11.89 -3.48
C ILE A 65 11.05 -11.06 -2.50
N VAL A 66 11.54 -10.97 -1.25
CA VAL A 66 11.00 -10.02 -0.26
C VAL A 66 11.83 -8.74 -0.30
N HIS A 67 11.24 -7.64 -0.76
CA HIS A 67 11.85 -6.32 -0.65
C HIS A 67 11.49 -5.70 0.69
N GLN A 68 12.49 -5.30 1.47
CA GLN A 68 12.25 -4.47 2.63
C GLN A 68 12.15 -3.00 2.21
N VAL A 69 10.96 -2.43 2.31
CA VAL A 69 10.67 -1.04 1.97
C VAL A 69 10.56 -0.22 3.25
N THR A 70 11.04 1.03 3.22
CA THR A 70 10.97 1.92 4.37
C THR A 70 10.33 3.25 4.02
N ALA A 71 9.36 3.67 4.82
CA ALA A 71 8.79 5.02 4.78
C ALA A 71 9.19 5.80 6.04
N SER A 72 9.55 7.07 5.86
CA SER A 72 9.98 7.97 6.94
C SER A 72 8.91 9.03 7.26
N ASP A 73 8.99 9.62 8.45
CA ASP A 73 8.11 10.70 8.94
C ASP A 73 6.64 10.29 9.14
N ILE A 74 6.45 9.02 9.55
CA ILE A 74 5.14 8.49 9.90
C ILE A 74 4.73 8.98 11.30
N PRO A 75 3.56 9.63 11.45
CA PRO A 75 3.08 10.04 12.76
C PRO A 75 2.66 8.83 13.58
N ALA A 76 2.89 8.89 14.89
CA ALA A 76 2.53 7.83 15.83
C ALA A 76 1.01 7.64 16.02
N THR A 77 0.20 8.61 15.60
CA THR A 77 -1.26 8.60 15.71
C THR A 77 -1.90 9.20 14.47
N ILE A 78 -2.95 8.55 13.97
CA ILE A 78 -3.75 9.02 12.84
C ILE A 78 -5.02 9.66 13.41
N GLY A 79 -5.16 10.98 13.26
CA GLY A 79 -6.36 11.72 13.62
C GLY A 79 -7.49 11.54 12.61
N GLU A 80 -8.56 12.33 12.73
CA GLU A 80 -9.70 12.29 11.79
C GLU A 80 -9.35 12.79 10.37
N THR A 81 -8.34 13.67 10.29
CA THR A 81 -7.80 14.22 9.07
C THR A 81 -6.28 14.27 9.14
N LEU A 82 -5.59 13.90 8.06
CA LEU A 82 -4.13 13.91 7.97
C LEU A 82 -3.70 14.08 6.51
N SER A 83 -2.67 14.87 6.26
CA SER A 83 -2.02 14.97 4.95
C SER A 83 -0.51 14.86 5.13
N LEU A 84 0.12 13.94 4.40
CA LEU A 84 1.54 13.62 4.52
C LEU A 84 2.17 13.46 3.14
N ARG A 85 3.45 13.83 3.05
CA ARG A 85 4.34 13.42 1.97
C ARG A 85 5.46 12.59 2.59
N LEU A 86 5.58 11.36 2.14
CA LEU A 86 6.52 10.37 2.63
C LEU A 86 7.51 10.04 1.53
N VAL A 87 8.79 9.95 1.89
CA VAL A 87 9.82 9.42 1.01
C VAL A 87 9.87 7.92 1.21
N TRP A 88 9.70 7.16 0.12
CA TRP A 88 9.72 5.71 0.09
C TRP A 88 11.06 5.23 -0.45
N HIS A 89 11.77 4.45 0.35
CA HIS A 89 13.07 3.91 -0.02
C HIS A 89 12.94 2.41 -0.30
N ILE A 90 13.19 2.04 -1.57
CA ILE A 90 13.30 0.65 -2.03
C ILE A 90 14.79 0.36 -2.26
N PRO A 91 15.39 -0.62 -1.55
CA PRO A 91 16.80 -0.95 -1.72
C PRO A 91 17.13 -1.29 -3.17
N GLY A 92 18.13 -0.60 -3.73
CA GLY A 92 18.56 -0.81 -5.13
C GLY A 92 17.76 -0.03 -6.17
N SER A 93 16.79 0.79 -5.76
CA SER A 93 16.03 1.70 -6.62
C SER A 93 16.30 3.17 -6.26
N THR A 94 15.78 4.09 -7.08
CA THR A 94 15.63 5.50 -6.73
C THR A 94 14.54 5.70 -5.69
N ASP A 95 14.64 6.78 -4.91
CA ASP A 95 13.61 7.13 -3.94
C ASP A 95 12.31 7.53 -4.65
N ASP A 96 11.21 7.00 -4.12
CA ASP A 96 9.86 7.28 -4.59
C ASP A 96 9.18 8.33 -3.71
N ASP A 97 8.21 9.05 -4.29
CA ASP A 97 7.38 10.02 -3.59
C ASP A 97 5.98 9.45 -3.34
N VAL A 98 5.56 9.41 -2.08
CA VAL A 98 4.20 9.00 -1.72
C VAL A 98 3.49 10.12 -0.99
N ARG A 99 2.31 10.49 -1.48
CA ARG A 99 1.41 11.44 -0.82
C ARG A 99 0.22 10.70 -0.26
N ILE A 100 -0.14 11.05 0.97
CA ILE A 100 -1.23 10.42 1.70
C ILE A 100 -2.16 11.50 2.20
N GLU A 101 -3.45 11.33 1.93
CA GLU A 101 -4.53 12.13 2.47
C GLU A 101 -5.53 11.22 3.15
N TYR A 102 -5.76 11.41 4.43
CA TYR A 102 -6.78 10.70 5.19
C TYR A 102 -7.82 11.69 5.65
N ALA A 103 -9.09 11.38 5.42
CA ALA A 103 -10.21 12.12 5.95
C ALA A 103 -11.42 11.21 6.13
N LYS A 104 -12.02 11.22 7.32
CA LYS A 104 -13.34 10.61 7.58
C LYS A 104 -13.45 9.13 7.19
N GLY A 105 -12.39 8.34 7.39
CA GLY A 105 -12.40 6.90 7.07
C GLY A 105 -12.04 6.56 5.61
N THR A 106 -11.76 7.57 4.78
CA THR A 106 -11.21 7.41 3.43
C THR A 106 -9.75 7.83 3.41
N LEU A 107 -8.93 7.00 2.77
CA LEU A 107 -7.50 7.19 2.57
C LEU A 107 -7.24 7.29 1.07
N HIS A 108 -6.64 8.40 0.62
CA HIS A 108 -6.21 8.60 -0.76
C HIS A 108 -4.68 8.63 -0.81
N ILE A 109 -4.11 7.78 -1.65
CA ILE A 109 -2.66 7.60 -1.79
C ILE A 109 -2.30 7.92 -3.23
N VAL A 110 -1.31 8.78 -3.42
CA VAL A 110 -0.71 9.04 -4.73
C VAL A 110 0.75 8.65 -4.64
N HIS A 111 1.15 7.64 -5.41
CA HIS A 111 2.53 7.20 -5.56
C HIS A 111 3.06 7.70 -6.90
N ILE A 112 4.27 8.26 -6.87
CA ILE A 112 5.04 8.63 -8.04
C ILE A 112 6.37 7.92 -7.90
N ASP A 113 6.64 6.98 -8.79
CA ASP A 113 7.90 6.24 -8.79
C ASP A 113 9.06 7.09 -9.34
N GLY A 114 10.27 6.57 -9.25
CA GLY A 114 11.48 7.21 -9.77
C GLY A 114 11.46 7.56 -11.26
N ASP A 115 10.62 6.89 -12.06
CA ASP A 115 10.42 7.15 -13.48
C ASP A 115 9.30 8.16 -13.75
N GLY A 116 8.63 8.63 -12.70
CA GLY A 116 7.54 9.61 -12.75
C GLY A 116 6.17 9.01 -13.06
N ILE A 117 6.02 7.68 -13.05
CA ILE A 117 4.75 7.00 -13.23
C ILE A 117 3.89 7.24 -12.01
N ARG A 118 2.66 7.70 -12.25
CA ARG A 118 1.70 8.02 -11.21
C ARG A 118 0.68 6.90 -11.05
N THR A 119 0.56 6.43 -9.81
CA THR A 119 -0.45 5.46 -9.38
C THR A 119 -1.28 6.07 -8.25
N GLU A 120 -2.60 5.92 -8.33
CA GLU A 120 -3.54 6.45 -7.34
C GLU A 120 -4.32 5.30 -6.71
N CYS A 121 -4.39 5.29 -5.38
CA CYS A 121 -5.13 4.31 -4.61
C CYS A 121 -6.13 5.03 -3.71
N THR A 122 -7.39 4.61 -3.76
CA THR A 122 -8.42 5.05 -2.81
C THR A 122 -8.84 3.88 -1.93
N CYS A 123 -8.61 4.00 -0.63
CA CYS A 123 -8.96 2.99 0.36
C CYS A 123 -10.11 3.50 1.25
N THR A 124 -11.20 2.75 1.32
CA THR A 124 -12.36 3.04 2.15
C THR A 124 -12.51 1.99 3.24
N ARG A 125 -12.63 2.44 4.49
CA ARG A 125 -12.84 1.54 5.63
C ARG A 125 -14.25 0.96 5.59
N ILE A 126 -14.35 -0.37 5.60
CA ILE A 126 -15.59 -1.15 5.66
C ILE A 126 -15.71 -1.91 6.98
#